data_AF-A0A968NXW4-F1
#
_entry.id   AF-A0A968NXW4-F1
#
_cell.length_a   1.000
_cell.length_b   1.000
_cell.length_c   1.000
_cell.angle_alpha   90.00
_cell.angle_beta   90.00
_cell.angle_gamma   90.00
#
_symmetry.space_group_name_H-M   'P 1'
#
loop_
_entity.id
_entity.type
_entity.pdbx_description
1 polymer ?
#
loop_
_entity_poly.entity_id
_entity_poly.type
_entity_poly.pdbx_seq_one_letter_code
_entity_poly.pdbx_strand_id
1 'polypeptide(L)'
;MVCCGRAVPLLGRVLEHRSATVAFEEYRPVLRRARWLLRHHPDVMLLADRGFANRELIKWLRQSRWHYGLRLPCDVLIHTTRRYPFAVGTLYPPLGEARLYQNVGLWQDGTHRCNLVLATVQGAKDSWAVVTDEAPTRQTLWQYALRFRVEELFLESKSGSFKLEDSRLRSSGALERLYLVCAIALLYATTQGMAVQLSGLRQQVDPHWRRGISYLKIGLRWLQGVLHKGRELLSPVALLPQDPQPVYRNPVLWCAADDRLVAIPRGMRQSPARAEPDAKVRFGDDLPEAKAESGCRQCAALPLSARKLVPQCTQPGLEYGHYVHPDATRFFVLGGRDGLV
;
A
#
# COMPACT_ATOMS: atom_id res chain seq x y z
N MET A 1 -2.26 -10.13 -6.33
CA MET A 1 -3.52 -10.32 -5.58
C MET A 1 -3.23 -10.21 -4.09
N VAL A 2 -4.15 -9.72 -3.26
CA VAL A 2 -4.00 -9.76 -1.79
C VAL A 2 -4.71 -10.99 -1.23
N CYS A 3 -4.02 -11.78 -0.40
CA CYS A 3 -4.56 -12.93 0.32
C CYS A 3 -3.96 -12.99 1.73
N CYS A 4 -4.80 -13.12 2.76
CA CYS A 4 -4.40 -13.15 4.18
C CYS A 4 -3.37 -12.08 4.57
N GLY A 5 -3.61 -10.84 4.14
CA GLY A 5 -2.74 -9.70 4.44
C GLY A 5 -1.38 -9.71 3.72
N ARG A 6 -1.22 -10.48 2.63
CA ARG A 6 0.01 -10.49 1.81
C ARG A 6 -0.31 -10.45 0.32
N ALA A 7 0.61 -9.93 -0.49
CA ALA A 7 0.49 -9.98 -1.93
C ALA A 7 1.01 -11.32 -2.45
N VAL A 8 0.24 -11.96 -3.31
CA VAL A 8 0.60 -13.15 -4.08
C VAL A 8 0.69 -12.74 -5.55
N PRO A 9 1.80 -13.04 -6.25
CA PRO A 9 1.92 -12.79 -7.69
C PRO A 9 0.83 -13.55 -8.46
N LEU A 10 0.15 -12.87 -9.38
CA LEU A 10 -0.84 -13.49 -10.28
C LEU A 10 -0.33 -13.48 -11.72
N LEU A 11 0.19 -12.33 -12.12
CA LEU A 11 0.82 -12.06 -13.40
C LEU A 11 1.98 -11.12 -13.14
N GLY A 12 2.96 -11.12 -14.03
CA GLY A 12 3.93 -10.06 -14.08
C GLY A 12 4.68 -10.00 -15.40
N ARG A 13 5.42 -8.92 -15.60
CA ARG A 13 6.32 -8.69 -16.72
C ARG A 13 7.55 -7.91 -16.24
N VAL A 14 8.72 -8.34 -16.67
CA VAL A 14 9.97 -7.58 -16.45
C VAL A 14 10.11 -6.58 -17.58
N LEU A 15 10.25 -5.31 -17.23
CA LEU A 15 10.48 -4.24 -18.20
C LEU A 15 11.89 -3.69 -18.04
N GLU A 16 12.63 -3.66 -19.14
CA GLU A 16 13.88 -2.91 -19.18
C GLU A 16 13.52 -1.44 -19.40
N HIS A 17 13.75 -0.61 -18.37
CA HIS A 17 13.35 0.79 -18.41
C HIS A 17 14.30 1.66 -17.62
N ARG A 18 14.57 2.88 -18.12
CA ARG A 18 15.50 3.85 -17.48
C ARG A 18 14.85 4.72 -16.40
N SER A 19 13.53 4.63 -16.24
CA SER A 19 12.74 5.44 -15.30
C SER A 19 11.77 4.57 -14.50
N ALA A 20 11.39 5.02 -13.31
CA ALA A 20 10.38 4.38 -12.48
C ALA A 20 8.94 4.60 -12.99
N THR A 21 8.74 5.46 -13.99
CA THR A 21 7.43 5.69 -14.61
C THR A 21 7.33 4.87 -15.89
N VAL A 22 6.29 4.05 -15.99
CA VAL A 22 6.04 3.18 -17.15
C VAL A 22 4.82 3.71 -17.91
N ALA A 23 4.92 3.78 -19.24
CA ALA A 23 3.80 4.20 -20.08
C ALA A 23 2.64 3.18 -20.02
N PHE A 24 1.40 3.66 -20.14
CA PHE A 24 0.22 2.79 -20.03
C PHE A 24 0.24 1.62 -21.02
N GLU A 25 0.68 1.86 -22.26
CA GLU A 25 0.72 0.81 -23.30
C GLU A 25 1.65 -0.36 -22.96
N GLU A 26 2.68 -0.16 -22.13
CA GLU A 26 3.63 -1.22 -21.76
C GLU A 26 3.01 -2.26 -20.81
N TYR A 27 2.16 -1.83 -19.88
CA TYR A 27 1.50 -2.70 -18.90
C TYR A 27 0.04 -2.99 -19.21
N ARG A 28 -0.56 -2.31 -20.19
CA ARG A 28 -1.92 -2.62 -20.69
C ARG A 28 -2.11 -4.10 -21.07
N PRO A 29 -1.16 -4.81 -21.71
CA PRO A 29 -1.32 -6.23 -22.00
C PRO A 29 -1.44 -7.09 -20.73
N VAL A 30 -0.69 -6.76 -19.67
CA VAL A 30 -0.76 -7.45 -18.37
C VAL A 30 -2.14 -7.24 -17.75
N LEU A 31 -2.66 -6.00 -17.75
CA LEU A 31 -4.00 -5.68 -17.26
C LEU A 31 -5.11 -6.39 -18.05
N ARG A 32 -4.99 -6.47 -19.39
CA ARG A 32 -5.93 -7.21 -20.23
C ARG A 32 -5.96 -8.70 -19.88
N ARG A 33 -4.79 -9.31 -19.70
CA ARG A 33 -4.69 -10.73 -19.31
C ARG A 33 -5.25 -10.95 -17.91
N ALA A 34 -4.96 -10.06 -16.96
CA ALA A 34 -5.52 -10.10 -15.61
C ALA A 34 -7.05 -10.04 -15.65
N ARG A 35 -7.63 -9.14 -16.45
CA ARG A 35 -9.07 -9.04 -16.66
C ARG A 35 -9.69 -10.32 -17.23
N TRP A 36 -9.02 -10.97 -18.17
CA TRP A 36 -9.49 -12.24 -18.72
C TRP A 36 -9.44 -13.38 -17.68
N LEU A 37 -8.38 -13.46 -16.88
CA LEU A 37 -8.27 -14.46 -15.80
C LEU A 37 -9.32 -14.23 -14.72
N LEU A 38 -9.59 -12.97 -14.37
CA LEU A 38 -10.51 -12.59 -13.32
C LEU A 38 -11.96 -12.37 -13.82
N ARG A 39 -12.31 -12.81 -15.03
CA ARG A 39 -13.62 -12.56 -15.65
C ARG A 39 -14.83 -13.12 -14.89
N HIS A 40 -14.60 -14.09 -14.02
CA HIS A 40 -15.63 -14.70 -13.17
C HIS A 40 -15.70 -14.07 -11.77
N HIS A 41 -14.87 -13.06 -11.50
CA HIS A 41 -14.88 -12.30 -10.25
C HIS A 41 -15.56 -10.95 -10.47
N PRO A 42 -16.75 -10.72 -9.87
CA PRO A 42 -17.54 -9.53 -10.15
C PRO A 42 -17.00 -8.26 -9.47
N ASP A 43 -16.29 -8.40 -8.33
CA ASP A 43 -15.73 -7.29 -7.57
C ASP A 43 -14.19 -7.34 -7.57
N VAL A 44 -13.59 -6.56 -8.45
CA VAL A 44 -12.13 -6.41 -8.59
C VAL A 44 -11.76 -4.94 -8.45
N MET A 45 -10.79 -4.65 -7.58
CA MET A 45 -10.23 -3.32 -7.37
C MET A 45 -8.74 -3.28 -7.72
N LEU A 46 -8.34 -2.34 -8.57
CA LEU A 46 -6.94 -2.03 -8.85
C LEU A 46 -6.42 -0.97 -7.88
N LEU A 47 -5.35 -1.29 -7.15
CA LEU A 47 -4.63 -0.35 -6.30
C LEU A 47 -3.26 -0.05 -6.89
N ALA A 48 -2.95 1.23 -7.13
CA ALA A 48 -1.65 1.59 -7.70
C ALA A 48 -1.13 2.93 -7.15
N ASP A 49 0.19 3.07 -7.21
CA ASP A 49 0.89 4.25 -6.70
C ASP A 49 0.99 5.38 -7.73
N ARG A 50 1.55 6.52 -7.32
CA ARG A 50 1.71 7.78 -8.07
C ARG A 50 2.16 7.62 -9.53
N GLY A 51 3.08 6.68 -9.80
CA GLY A 51 3.60 6.46 -11.15
C GLY A 51 2.59 5.90 -12.16
N PHE A 52 1.45 5.38 -11.70
CA PHE A 52 0.41 4.80 -12.56
C PHE A 52 -0.79 5.72 -12.76
N ALA A 53 -0.92 6.79 -11.98
CA ALA A 53 -2.08 7.68 -12.02
C ALA A 53 -2.07 8.59 -13.26
N ASN A 54 -2.47 8.04 -14.41
CA ASN A 54 -2.54 8.74 -15.70
C ASN A 54 -3.94 8.62 -16.34
N ARG A 55 -4.18 9.48 -17.34
CA ARG A 55 -5.46 9.61 -18.07
C ARG A 55 -5.90 8.30 -18.72
N GLU A 56 -4.97 7.64 -19.42
CA GLU A 56 -5.26 6.43 -20.18
C GLU A 56 -5.66 5.26 -19.27
N LEU A 57 -4.99 5.10 -18.13
CA LEU A 57 -5.34 4.07 -17.14
C LEU A 57 -6.75 4.31 -16.57
N ILE A 58 -7.08 5.54 -16.15
CA ILE A 58 -8.42 5.85 -15.63
C ILE A 58 -9.49 5.61 -16.71
N LYS A 59 -9.23 6.02 -17.95
CA LYS A 59 -10.15 5.77 -19.08
C LYS A 59 -10.36 4.28 -19.31
N TRP A 60 -9.30 3.48 -19.27
CA TRP A 60 -9.37 2.02 -19.41
C TRP A 60 -10.14 1.37 -18.25
N LEU A 61 -9.91 1.81 -17.01
CA LEU A 61 -10.61 1.29 -15.81
C LEU A 61 -12.12 1.57 -15.87
N ARG A 62 -12.53 2.75 -16.33
CA ARG A 62 -13.96 3.07 -16.55
C ARG A 62 -14.62 2.13 -17.55
N GLN A 63 -13.88 1.63 -18.52
CA GLN A 63 -14.38 0.62 -19.49
C GLN A 63 -14.25 -0.82 -18.96
N SER A 64 -13.51 -1.03 -17.87
CA SER A 64 -13.21 -2.36 -17.36
C SER A 64 -14.21 -2.94 -16.39
N ARG A 65 -15.05 -2.08 -15.79
CA ARG A 65 -15.89 -2.39 -14.61
C ARG A 65 -15.08 -2.74 -13.35
N TRP A 66 -13.75 -2.56 -13.37
CA TRP A 66 -12.95 -2.69 -12.16
C TRP A 66 -13.00 -1.39 -11.36
N HIS A 67 -13.15 -1.51 -10.05
CA HIS A 67 -12.95 -0.41 -9.12
C HIS A 67 -11.47 -0.04 -9.04
N TYR A 68 -11.16 1.15 -8.52
CA TYR A 68 -9.78 1.55 -8.34
C TYR A 68 -9.52 2.43 -7.12
N GLY A 69 -8.28 2.34 -6.63
CA GLY A 69 -7.67 3.25 -5.67
C GLY A 69 -6.29 3.65 -6.18
N LEU A 70 -6.21 4.78 -6.88
CA LEU A 70 -4.97 5.26 -7.47
C LEU A 70 -4.45 6.46 -6.69
N ARG A 71 -3.18 6.44 -6.27
CA ARG A 71 -2.60 7.61 -5.62
C ARG A 71 -2.14 8.65 -6.62
N LEU A 72 -2.49 9.90 -6.40
CA LEU A 72 -2.02 11.04 -7.19
C LEU A 72 -0.68 11.58 -6.67
N PRO A 73 0.20 12.04 -7.58
CA PRO A 73 1.22 13.04 -7.26
C PRO A 73 0.63 14.31 -6.62
N CYS A 74 1.40 14.99 -5.77
CA CYS A 74 0.92 16.16 -5.01
C CYS A 74 0.67 17.39 -5.88
N ASP A 75 1.31 17.46 -7.04
CA ASP A 75 1.26 18.52 -8.02
C ASP A 75 0.11 18.35 -9.04
N VAL A 76 -0.63 17.24 -8.99
CA VAL A 76 -1.81 17.05 -9.86
C VAL A 76 -2.85 18.12 -9.58
N LEU A 77 -3.22 18.85 -10.63
CA LEU A 77 -4.29 19.84 -10.60
C LEU A 77 -5.65 19.16 -10.44
N ILE A 78 -6.48 19.72 -9.56
CA ILE A 78 -7.85 19.29 -9.34
C ILE A 78 -8.82 20.47 -9.47
N HIS A 79 -9.99 20.18 -10.04
CA HIS A 79 -11.12 21.09 -10.18
C HIS A 79 -12.22 20.66 -9.21
N THR A 80 -12.52 21.51 -8.23
CA THR A 80 -13.68 21.34 -7.35
C THR A 80 -14.82 22.26 -7.83
N THR A 81 -15.77 22.61 -6.97
CA THR A 81 -16.77 23.66 -7.27
C THR A 81 -16.14 25.06 -7.41
N ARG A 82 -14.85 25.21 -7.08
CA ARG A 82 -14.07 26.43 -7.31
C ARG A 82 -13.76 26.60 -8.81
N ARG A 83 -13.79 27.85 -9.29
CA ARG A 83 -13.56 28.21 -10.70
C ARG A 83 -12.16 27.88 -11.22
N TYR A 84 -11.14 27.88 -10.35
CA TYR A 84 -9.75 27.69 -10.75
C TYR A 84 -9.18 26.37 -10.24
N PRO A 85 -8.42 25.64 -11.07
CA PRO A 85 -7.70 24.45 -10.63
C PRO A 85 -6.58 24.82 -9.64
N PHE A 86 -6.27 23.89 -8.74
CA PHE A 86 -5.14 24.00 -7.83
C PHE A 86 -4.55 22.62 -7.57
N ALA A 87 -3.29 22.56 -7.14
CA ALA A 87 -2.60 21.30 -6.87
C ALA A 87 -3.21 20.57 -5.67
N VAL A 88 -3.41 19.25 -5.79
CA VAL A 88 -4.06 18.44 -4.75
C VAL A 88 -3.33 18.49 -3.40
N GLY A 89 -2.01 18.68 -3.42
CA GLY A 89 -1.18 18.77 -2.22
C GLY A 89 -1.52 19.97 -1.34
N THR A 90 -2.15 21.02 -1.87
CA THR A 90 -2.58 22.17 -1.05
C THR A 90 -3.77 21.84 -0.15
N LEU A 91 -4.44 20.71 -0.37
CA LEU A 91 -5.58 20.27 0.43
C LEU A 91 -5.21 19.24 1.50
N TYR A 92 -3.94 18.85 1.61
CA TYR A 92 -3.53 17.84 2.57
C TYR A 92 -3.97 18.22 3.99
N PRO A 93 -4.63 17.30 4.70
CA PRO A 93 -5.09 17.57 6.05
C PRO A 93 -3.91 17.52 7.05
N PRO A 94 -4.09 18.06 8.26
CA PRO A 94 -3.18 17.83 9.38
C PRO A 94 -2.90 16.34 9.65
N LEU A 95 -1.84 16.08 10.42
CA LEU A 95 -1.48 14.72 10.85
C LEU A 95 -2.64 14.06 11.61
N GLY A 96 -2.99 12.83 11.24
CA GLY A 96 -4.08 12.09 11.85
C GLY A 96 -5.46 12.47 11.33
N GLU A 97 -5.56 13.24 10.24
CA GLU A 97 -6.85 13.61 9.66
C GLU A 97 -7.03 13.07 8.24
N ALA A 98 -8.30 12.94 7.84
CA ALA A 98 -8.71 12.58 6.49
C ALA A 98 -9.78 13.55 5.96
N ARG A 99 -9.78 13.82 4.66
CA ARG A 99 -10.78 14.64 3.96
C ARG A 99 -11.30 13.89 2.74
N LEU A 100 -12.63 13.88 2.58
CA LEU A 100 -13.33 13.15 1.54
C LEU A 100 -14.03 14.14 0.61
N TYR A 101 -13.79 14.00 -0.69
CA TYR A 101 -14.36 14.83 -1.74
C TYR A 101 -15.01 13.96 -2.80
N GLN A 102 -16.19 14.37 -3.26
CA GLN A 102 -16.91 13.72 -4.35
C GLN A 102 -16.83 14.54 -5.62
N ASN A 103 -16.87 13.85 -6.76
CA ASN A 103 -17.00 14.45 -8.10
C ASN A 103 -15.96 15.56 -8.41
N VAL A 104 -14.70 15.33 -8.03
CA VAL A 104 -13.59 16.21 -8.38
C VAL A 104 -13.16 15.98 -9.83
N GLY A 105 -12.84 17.05 -10.55
CA GLY A 105 -12.24 16.98 -11.87
C GLY A 105 -10.72 16.86 -11.76
N LEU A 106 -10.11 16.00 -12.56
CA LEU A 106 -8.66 15.80 -12.57
C LEU A 106 -7.99 16.51 -13.75
N TRP A 107 -6.73 16.89 -13.53
CA TRP A 107 -5.85 17.57 -14.47
C TRP A 107 -6.39 18.92 -14.93
N GLN A 108 -5.71 19.54 -15.90
CA GLN A 108 -5.95 20.92 -16.33
C GLN A 108 -7.31 21.16 -17.01
N ASP A 109 -7.88 20.14 -17.64
CA ASP A 109 -9.16 20.20 -18.34
C ASP A 109 -10.35 19.84 -17.45
N GLY A 110 -10.12 19.22 -16.28
CA GLY A 110 -11.16 18.86 -15.32
C GLY A 110 -12.25 17.92 -15.87
N THR A 111 -12.00 17.27 -17.00
CA THR A 111 -12.94 16.41 -17.74
C THR A 111 -13.18 15.09 -17.03
N HIS A 112 -12.12 14.53 -16.43
CA HIS A 112 -12.19 13.27 -15.71
C HIS A 112 -12.69 13.50 -14.29
N ARG A 113 -13.95 13.12 -14.05
CA ARG A 113 -14.60 13.19 -12.74
C ARG A 113 -14.40 11.90 -11.95
N CYS A 114 -13.98 12.02 -10.69
CA CYS A 114 -13.85 10.91 -9.74
C CYS A 114 -14.05 11.38 -8.29
N ASN A 115 -13.99 10.45 -7.34
CA ASN A 115 -13.95 10.78 -5.92
C ASN A 115 -12.49 10.83 -5.43
N LEU A 116 -12.24 11.59 -4.37
CA LEU A 116 -10.90 11.85 -3.84
C LEU A 116 -10.91 11.72 -2.32
N VAL A 117 -9.93 10.99 -1.81
CA VAL A 117 -9.66 10.84 -0.39
C VAL A 117 -8.26 11.33 -0.08
N LEU A 118 -8.16 12.28 0.84
CA LEU A 118 -6.90 12.80 1.34
C LEU A 118 -6.69 12.33 2.77
N ALA A 119 -5.46 11.94 3.12
CA ALA A 119 -5.12 11.62 4.51
C ALA A 119 -3.65 11.87 4.81
N THR A 120 -3.37 12.28 6.04
CA THR A 120 -1.99 12.36 6.55
C THR A 120 -1.86 11.35 7.69
N VAL A 121 -1.40 10.15 7.35
CA VAL A 121 -1.37 9.01 8.27
C VAL A 121 -0.13 9.07 9.16
N GLN A 122 -0.31 8.84 10.47
CA GLN A 122 0.82 8.77 11.39
C GLN A 122 1.79 7.64 10.99
N GLY A 123 3.08 7.98 10.91
CA GLY A 123 4.12 7.04 10.47
C GLY A 123 4.26 6.87 8.96
N ALA A 124 3.39 7.48 8.15
CA ALA A 124 3.61 7.59 6.71
C ALA A 124 4.55 8.77 6.41
N LYS A 125 5.48 8.58 5.47
CA LYS A 125 6.44 9.63 5.05
C LYS A 125 5.76 10.82 4.37
N ASP A 126 4.73 10.54 3.59
CA ASP A 126 4.01 11.51 2.75
C ASP A 126 2.50 11.34 2.95
N SER A 127 1.75 12.45 2.90
CA SER A 127 0.29 12.44 2.79
C SER A 127 -0.18 11.70 1.54
N TRP A 128 -1.37 11.11 1.63
CA TRP A 128 -2.01 10.35 0.55
C TRP A 128 -3.08 11.21 -0.10
N ALA A 129 -3.06 11.27 -1.44
CA ALA A 129 -4.18 11.71 -2.26
C ALA A 129 -4.59 10.50 -3.11
N VAL A 130 -5.73 9.88 -2.81
CA VAL A 130 -6.19 8.66 -3.48
C VAL A 130 -7.48 8.97 -4.23
N VAL A 131 -7.49 8.73 -5.53
CA VAL A 131 -8.71 8.79 -6.35
C VAL A 131 -9.36 7.43 -6.46
N THR A 132 -10.69 7.43 -6.47
CA THR A 132 -11.51 6.23 -6.57
C THR A 132 -12.79 6.52 -7.35
N ASP A 133 -13.37 5.49 -7.95
CA ASP A 133 -14.70 5.52 -8.57
C ASP A 133 -15.83 5.29 -7.57
N GLU A 134 -15.54 4.66 -6.43
CA GLU A 134 -16.53 4.39 -5.39
C GLU A 134 -16.78 5.61 -4.50
N ALA A 135 -17.90 5.61 -3.77
CA ALA A 135 -18.18 6.64 -2.79
C ALA A 135 -17.01 6.71 -1.77
N PRO A 136 -16.42 7.89 -1.54
CA PRO A 136 -15.24 8.00 -0.71
C PRO A 136 -15.63 7.77 0.75
N THR A 137 -14.99 6.81 1.40
CA THR A 137 -15.19 6.50 2.83
C THR A 137 -13.85 6.31 3.53
N ARG A 138 -13.86 6.16 4.86
CA ARG A 138 -12.66 5.73 5.61
C ARG A 138 -12.15 4.37 5.12
N GLN A 139 -13.03 3.50 4.64
CA GLN A 139 -12.66 2.19 4.11
C GLN A 139 -11.78 2.32 2.85
N THR A 140 -11.95 3.37 2.04
CA THR A 140 -11.09 3.64 0.88
C THR A 140 -9.61 3.77 1.28
N LEU A 141 -9.31 4.42 2.42
CA LEU A 141 -7.93 4.54 2.92
C LEU A 141 -7.37 3.19 3.37
N TRP A 142 -8.19 2.39 4.04
CA TRP A 142 -7.82 1.05 4.46
C TRP A 142 -7.55 0.14 3.25
N GLN A 143 -8.45 0.16 2.26
CA GLN A 143 -8.29 -0.59 1.01
C GLN A 143 -7.01 -0.14 0.31
N TYR A 144 -6.78 1.16 0.17
CA TYR A 144 -5.56 1.69 -0.43
C TYR A 144 -4.29 1.27 0.33
N ALA A 145 -4.33 1.18 1.67
CA ALA A 145 -3.20 0.70 2.46
C ALA A 145 -2.78 -0.74 2.11
N LEU A 146 -3.68 -1.58 1.58
CA LEU A 146 -3.34 -2.91 1.08
C LEU A 146 -2.34 -2.87 -0.09
N ARG A 147 -2.21 -1.75 -0.79
CA ARG A 147 -1.21 -1.56 -1.85
C ARG A 147 0.21 -1.85 -1.36
N PHE A 148 0.53 -1.50 -0.11
CA PHE A 148 1.85 -1.76 0.47
C PHE A 148 2.23 -3.24 0.52
N ARG A 149 1.26 -4.17 0.40
CA ARG A 149 1.55 -5.61 0.35
C ARG A 149 2.40 -6.00 -0.87
N VAL A 150 2.35 -5.23 -1.96
CA VAL A 150 3.20 -5.47 -3.13
C VAL A 150 4.66 -5.14 -2.83
N GLU A 151 4.94 -4.11 -2.03
CA GLU A 151 6.30 -3.76 -1.62
C GLU A 151 6.90 -4.82 -0.71
N GLU A 152 6.10 -5.38 0.21
CA GLU A 152 6.51 -6.51 1.03
C GLU A 152 6.85 -7.75 0.18
N LEU A 153 6.06 -8.03 -0.86
CA LEU A 153 6.31 -9.11 -1.81
C LEU A 153 7.62 -8.90 -2.57
N PHE A 154 7.88 -7.68 -3.07
CA PHE A 154 9.14 -7.37 -3.73
C PHE A 154 10.33 -7.46 -2.78
N LEU A 155 10.20 -6.96 -1.55
CA LEU A 155 11.26 -7.07 -0.54
C LEU A 155 11.60 -8.54 -0.25
N GLU A 156 10.58 -9.39 -0.05
CA GLU A 156 10.77 -10.83 0.18
C GLU A 156 11.40 -11.53 -1.05
N SER A 157 11.12 -11.06 -2.26
CA SER A 157 11.70 -11.63 -3.48
C SER A 157 13.15 -11.17 -3.70
N LYS A 158 13.43 -9.86 -3.52
CA LYS A 158 14.70 -9.21 -3.86
C LYS A 158 15.83 -9.53 -2.89
N SER A 159 15.61 -9.35 -1.60
CA SER A 159 16.65 -9.44 -0.56
C SER A 159 16.26 -10.32 0.63
N GLY A 160 14.98 -10.65 0.77
CA GLY A 160 14.47 -11.52 1.83
C GLY A 160 14.66 -13.01 1.54
N SER A 161 13.57 -13.66 1.15
CA SER A 161 13.46 -15.11 1.01
C SER A 161 14.26 -15.69 -0.17
N PHE A 162 14.29 -15.02 -1.32
CA PHE A 162 14.90 -15.56 -2.56
C PHE A 162 16.16 -14.84 -3.03
N LYS A 163 16.48 -13.68 -2.44
CA LYS A 163 17.71 -12.92 -2.72
C LYS A 163 18.00 -12.75 -4.22
N LEU A 164 16.97 -12.42 -5.01
CA LEU A 164 17.10 -12.30 -6.47
C LEU A 164 18.23 -11.38 -6.92
N GLU A 165 18.55 -10.34 -6.14
CA GLU A 165 19.63 -9.41 -6.47
C GLU A 165 21.02 -10.08 -6.44
N ASP A 166 21.19 -11.14 -5.66
CA ASP A 166 22.43 -11.93 -5.60
C ASP A 166 22.66 -12.75 -6.88
N SER A 167 21.63 -12.98 -7.69
CA SER A 167 21.75 -13.68 -8.98
C SER A 167 22.56 -12.88 -10.01
N ARG A 168 22.67 -11.56 -9.83
CA ARG A 168 23.36 -10.61 -10.74
C ARG A 168 22.90 -10.68 -12.21
N LEU A 169 21.75 -11.28 -12.49
CA LEU A 169 21.19 -11.38 -13.84
C LEU A 169 20.84 -9.99 -14.37
N ARG A 170 21.29 -9.71 -15.60
CA ARG A 170 21.03 -8.43 -16.30
C ARG A 170 20.06 -8.56 -17.46
N SER A 171 19.87 -9.78 -17.98
CA SER A 171 18.92 -10.04 -19.07
C SER A 171 17.49 -10.03 -18.53
N SER A 172 16.63 -9.16 -19.11
CA SER A 172 15.21 -9.06 -18.77
C SER A 172 14.49 -10.41 -18.87
N GLY A 173 14.69 -11.14 -19.97
CA GLY A 173 14.08 -12.46 -20.15
C GLY A 173 14.58 -13.53 -19.17
N ALA A 174 15.85 -13.48 -18.75
CA ALA A 174 16.37 -14.39 -17.72
C ALA A 174 15.78 -14.06 -16.35
N LEU A 175 15.70 -12.77 -16.02
CA LEU A 175 15.10 -12.29 -14.78
C LEU A 175 13.60 -12.63 -14.71
N GLU A 176 12.88 -12.53 -15.83
CA GLU A 176 11.46 -12.89 -15.90
C GLU A 176 11.23 -14.38 -15.60
N ARG A 177 12.04 -15.26 -16.20
CA ARG A 177 11.98 -16.70 -15.92
C ARG A 177 12.36 -17.03 -14.48
N LEU A 178 13.40 -16.40 -13.94
CA LEU A 178 13.79 -16.62 -12.54
C LEU A 178 12.70 -16.12 -11.58
N TYR A 179 12.13 -14.95 -11.85
CA TYR A 179 11.06 -14.39 -11.04
C TYR A 179 9.81 -15.28 -11.06
N LEU A 180 9.48 -15.90 -12.20
CA LEU A 180 8.40 -16.89 -12.28
C LEU A 180 8.62 -18.06 -11.31
N VAL A 181 9.84 -18.62 -11.26
CA VAL A 181 10.18 -19.70 -10.32
C VAL A 181 10.04 -19.22 -8.87
N CYS A 182 10.54 -18.03 -8.56
CA CYS A 182 10.37 -17.43 -7.23
C CYS A 182 8.90 -17.19 -6.88
N ALA A 183 8.08 -16.72 -7.82
CA ALA A 183 6.65 -16.51 -7.64
C ALA A 183 5.91 -17.82 -7.31
N ILE A 184 6.24 -18.91 -8.01
CA ILE A 184 5.69 -20.25 -7.73
C ILE A 184 6.15 -20.74 -6.35
N ALA A 185 7.43 -20.57 -6.01
CA ALA A 185 7.96 -20.96 -4.72
C ALA A 185 7.34 -20.17 -3.55
N LEU A 186 7.12 -18.85 -3.73
CA LEU A 186 6.39 -18.00 -2.79
C LEU A 186 4.95 -18.48 -2.59
N LEU A 187 4.25 -18.80 -3.67
CA LEU A 187 2.89 -19.33 -3.62
C LEU A 187 2.87 -20.66 -2.87
N TYR A 188 3.73 -21.60 -3.26
CA TYR A 188 3.84 -22.92 -2.64
C TYR A 188 4.12 -22.82 -1.14
N ALA A 189 5.14 -22.05 -0.75
CA ALA A 189 5.46 -21.84 0.66
C ALA A 189 4.31 -21.13 1.42
N THR A 190 3.61 -20.19 0.80
CA THR A 190 2.44 -19.55 1.41
C THR A 190 1.31 -20.54 1.66
N THR A 191 0.99 -21.39 0.68
CA THR A 191 -0.03 -22.45 0.82
C THR A 191 0.36 -23.52 1.83
N GLN A 192 1.64 -23.84 1.95
CA GLN A 192 2.17 -24.71 3.00
C GLN A 192 1.97 -24.09 4.38
N GLY A 193 2.27 -22.81 4.55
CA GLY A 193 2.04 -22.11 5.81
C GLY A 193 0.57 -22.04 6.21
N MET A 194 -0.34 -21.93 5.23
CA MET A 194 -1.78 -22.02 5.47
C MET A 194 -2.20 -23.43 5.87
N ALA A 195 -1.66 -24.47 5.23
CA ALA A 195 -1.91 -25.86 5.62
C ALA A 195 -1.47 -26.13 7.07
N VAL A 196 -0.26 -25.69 7.44
CA VAL A 196 0.26 -25.78 8.82
C VAL A 196 -0.66 -25.10 9.83
N GLN A 197 -1.24 -23.95 9.47
CA GLN A 197 -2.22 -23.25 10.31
C GLN A 197 -3.49 -24.07 10.50
N LEU A 198 -4.07 -24.57 9.41
CA LEU A 198 -5.32 -25.33 9.43
C LEU A 198 -5.17 -26.67 10.16
N SER A 199 -3.99 -27.28 10.08
CA SER A 199 -3.65 -28.50 10.82
C SER A 199 -3.33 -28.25 12.30
N GLY A 200 -3.36 -27.01 12.79
CA GLY A 200 -3.05 -26.67 14.19
C GLY A 200 -1.57 -26.75 14.55
N LEU A 201 -0.68 -26.93 13.57
CA LEU A 201 0.76 -27.17 13.79
C LEU A 201 1.59 -25.88 13.82
N ARG A 202 0.97 -24.69 13.66
CA ARG A 202 1.64 -23.38 13.62
C ARG A 202 2.63 -23.19 14.77
N GLN A 203 2.25 -23.52 16.01
CA GLN A 203 3.06 -23.25 17.20
C GLN A 203 4.45 -23.92 17.17
N GLN A 204 4.63 -24.96 16.34
CA GLN A 204 5.93 -25.61 16.15
C GLN A 204 6.95 -24.78 15.34
N VAL A 205 6.51 -23.71 14.68
CA VAL A 205 7.35 -22.81 13.86
C VAL A 205 7.13 -21.33 14.15
N ASP A 206 6.02 -21.01 14.83
CA ASP A 206 5.68 -19.68 15.34
C ASP A 206 5.10 -19.84 16.76
N PRO A 207 5.94 -19.89 17.80
CA PRO A 207 5.54 -20.26 19.16
C PRO A 207 4.56 -19.30 19.86
N HIS A 208 4.37 -18.10 19.31
CA HIS A 208 3.51 -17.07 19.90
C HIS A 208 2.04 -17.52 19.98
N TRP A 209 1.28 -17.03 20.97
CA TRP A 209 -0.15 -17.35 21.11
C TRP A 209 -1.00 -16.88 19.92
N ARG A 210 -0.69 -15.70 19.41
CA ARG A 210 -1.23 -15.17 18.15
C ARG A 210 -0.21 -15.36 17.04
N ARG A 211 -0.67 -15.46 15.78
CA ARG A 211 0.23 -15.54 14.63
C ARG A 211 1.15 -14.31 14.59
N GLY A 212 2.45 -14.53 14.81
CA GLY A 212 3.48 -13.49 14.86
C GLY A 212 4.19 -13.26 13.53
N ILE A 213 4.10 -14.23 12.61
CA ILE A 213 4.79 -14.19 11.30
C ILE A 213 3.82 -14.51 10.15
N SER A 214 4.19 -14.11 8.92
CA SER A 214 3.36 -14.37 7.73
C SER A 214 3.27 -15.86 7.39
N TYR A 215 2.22 -16.26 6.66
CA TYR A 215 2.09 -17.63 6.16
C TYR A 215 3.27 -18.07 5.30
N LEU A 216 3.84 -17.17 4.50
CA LEU A 216 5.09 -17.43 3.78
C LEU A 216 6.21 -17.90 4.74
N LYS A 217 6.46 -17.17 5.83
CA LYS A 217 7.52 -17.51 6.79
C LYS A 217 7.20 -18.80 7.55
N ILE A 218 5.93 -19.04 7.89
CA ILE A 218 5.47 -20.31 8.50
C ILE A 218 5.80 -21.46 7.57
N GLY A 219 5.40 -21.37 6.29
CA GLY A 219 5.61 -22.43 5.32
C GLY A 219 7.09 -22.67 5.01
N LEU A 220 7.89 -21.61 4.84
CA LEU A 220 9.34 -21.77 4.66
C LEU A 220 10.00 -22.49 5.85
N ARG A 221 9.65 -22.10 7.09
CA ARG A 221 10.14 -22.79 8.31
C ARG A 221 9.65 -24.23 8.40
N TRP A 222 8.42 -24.50 7.95
CA TRP A 222 7.88 -25.85 7.91
C TRP A 222 8.63 -26.73 6.92
N LEU A 223 8.79 -26.26 5.68
CA LEU A 223 9.53 -26.94 4.61
C LEU A 223 10.99 -27.19 5.00
N GLN A 224 11.65 -26.23 5.67
CA GLN A 224 12.96 -26.47 6.25
C GLN A 224 12.93 -27.58 7.31
N GLY A 225 11.88 -27.67 8.12
CA GLY A 225 11.68 -28.76 9.06
C GLY A 225 11.37 -30.11 8.41
N VAL A 226 10.72 -30.14 7.25
CA VAL A 226 10.55 -31.38 6.45
C VAL A 226 11.93 -31.94 6.07
N LEU A 227 12.81 -31.08 5.54
CA LEU A 227 14.14 -31.48 5.10
C LEU A 227 15.10 -31.84 6.26
N HIS A 228 15.14 -31.01 7.30
CA HIS A 228 16.15 -31.14 8.37
C HIS A 228 15.67 -31.91 9.61
N LYS A 229 14.36 -32.05 9.80
CA LYS A 229 13.77 -32.65 11.01
C LYS A 229 12.80 -33.80 10.70
N GLY A 230 12.69 -34.22 9.44
CA GLY A 230 11.81 -35.32 9.02
C GLY A 230 10.32 -35.06 9.26
N ARG A 231 9.88 -33.79 9.25
CA ARG A 231 8.46 -33.47 9.37
C ARG A 231 7.68 -33.98 8.16
N GLU A 232 6.40 -34.28 8.37
CA GLU A 232 5.49 -34.58 7.29
C GLU A 232 5.33 -33.39 6.34
N LEU A 233 5.43 -33.68 5.03
CA LEU A 233 5.11 -32.72 3.99
C LEU A 233 3.58 -32.65 3.84
N LEU A 234 3.00 -31.53 4.25
CA LEU A 234 1.57 -31.32 4.12
C LEU A 234 1.16 -31.09 2.66
N SER A 235 -0.07 -31.42 2.32
CA SER A 235 -0.64 -31.05 1.03
C SER A 235 -0.93 -29.55 0.97
N PRO A 236 -0.50 -28.82 -0.08
CA PRO A 236 -0.86 -27.42 -0.27
C PRO A 236 -2.37 -27.22 -0.28
N VAL A 237 -2.84 -26.18 0.40
CA VAL A 237 -4.27 -25.78 0.38
C VAL A 237 -4.51 -24.62 -0.57
N ALA A 238 -5.75 -24.46 -1.01
CA ALA A 238 -6.15 -23.26 -1.76
C ALA A 238 -5.92 -21.99 -0.93
N LEU A 239 -5.64 -20.87 -1.61
CA LEU A 239 -5.49 -19.57 -0.98
C LEU A 239 -6.77 -19.21 -0.23
N LEU A 240 -6.63 -18.88 1.06
CA LEU A 240 -7.77 -18.57 1.90
C LEU A 240 -8.33 -17.18 1.56
N PRO A 241 -9.63 -17.04 1.27
CA PRO A 241 -10.25 -15.74 1.00
C PRO A 241 -10.30 -14.88 2.26
N GLN A 242 -10.41 -15.51 3.44
CA GLN A 242 -10.43 -14.84 4.74
C GLN A 242 -9.26 -15.34 5.59
N ASP A 243 -8.63 -14.44 6.32
CA ASP A 243 -7.53 -14.77 7.22
C ASP A 243 -8.07 -15.31 8.55
N PRO A 244 -7.84 -16.59 8.89
CA PRO A 244 -8.35 -17.16 10.14
C PRO A 244 -7.66 -16.58 11.37
N GLN A 245 -6.44 -16.04 11.23
CA GLN A 245 -5.71 -15.38 12.33
C GLN A 245 -4.88 -14.20 11.78
N PRO A 246 -5.49 -13.01 11.59
CA PRO A 246 -4.81 -11.85 11.05
C PRO A 246 -3.66 -11.40 11.95
N VAL A 247 -2.55 -10.96 11.35
CA VAL A 247 -1.47 -10.30 12.09
C VAL A 247 -1.92 -8.89 12.48
N TYR A 248 -1.88 -8.56 13.77
CA TYR A 248 -2.41 -7.32 14.37
C TYR A 248 -1.72 -5.99 13.97
N ARG A 249 -0.95 -5.95 12.87
CA ARG A 249 -0.25 -4.73 12.41
C ARG A 249 -1.00 -3.97 11.31
N ASN A 250 -2.31 -3.75 11.47
CA ASN A 250 -2.97 -2.75 10.63
C ASN A 250 -2.74 -1.36 11.27
N PRO A 251 -2.28 -0.35 10.51
CA PRO A 251 -2.12 0.99 11.04
C PRO A 251 -3.47 1.52 11.53
N VAL A 252 -3.48 2.06 12.76
CA VAL A 252 -4.63 2.75 13.34
C VAL A 252 -4.70 4.14 12.72
N LEU A 253 -5.76 4.43 11.99
CA LEU A 253 -6.13 5.79 11.64
C LEU A 253 -6.95 6.35 12.80
N TRP A 254 -6.43 7.38 13.45
CA TRP A 254 -7.23 8.27 14.30
C TRP A 254 -7.97 9.22 13.38
N CYS A 255 -9.23 9.55 13.67
CA CYS A 255 -10.01 10.56 12.95
C CYS A 255 -11.08 11.11 13.91
N ALA A 256 -11.38 12.40 13.78
CA ALA A 256 -12.47 13.05 14.51
C ALA A 256 -13.81 12.31 14.28
N ALA A 257 -14.69 12.33 15.27
CA ALA A 257 -15.87 11.47 15.41
C ALA A 257 -16.94 11.57 14.29
N ASP A 258 -16.78 12.48 13.32
CA ASP A 258 -17.78 12.76 12.31
C ASP A 258 -17.34 12.32 10.90
N ASP A 259 -18.03 11.32 10.33
CA ASP A 259 -17.98 10.91 8.91
C ASP A 259 -18.58 11.97 7.95
N ARG A 260 -18.33 13.25 8.24
CA ARG A 260 -18.87 14.33 7.41
C ARG A 260 -18.04 14.42 6.13
N LEU A 261 -18.71 14.17 5.00
CA LEU A 261 -18.27 14.73 3.73
C LEU A 261 -17.94 16.20 3.98
N VAL A 262 -16.72 16.61 3.64
CA VAL A 262 -16.34 18.01 3.83
C VAL A 262 -17.17 18.82 2.84
N ALA A 263 -18.23 19.46 3.36
CA ALA A 263 -18.97 20.46 2.61
C ALA A 263 -17.97 21.54 2.20
N ILE A 264 -17.89 21.79 0.90
CA ILE A 264 -16.85 22.64 0.32
C ILE A 264 -17.02 24.06 0.89
N PRO A 265 -15.99 24.64 1.56
CA PRO A 265 -16.12 25.98 2.13
C PRO A 265 -16.47 27.00 1.04
N ARG A 266 -17.61 27.68 1.19
CA ARG A 266 -18.00 28.81 0.35
C ARG A 266 -17.19 30.03 0.76
N GLY A 267 -16.30 30.46 -0.13
CA GLY A 267 -15.73 31.81 -0.15
C GLY A 267 -14.76 32.15 0.98
N MET A 268 -13.47 32.10 0.69
CA MET A 268 -12.53 33.02 1.33
C MET A 268 -12.03 33.95 0.22
N ARG A 269 -12.51 35.19 0.22
CA ARG A 269 -11.93 36.26 -0.59
C ARG A 269 -10.50 36.43 -0.11
N GLN A 270 -9.52 36.13 -0.97
CA GLN A 270 -8.15 36.55 -0.74
C GLN A 270 -8.06 38.04 -1.11
N SER A 271 -7.89 38.89 -0.10
CA SER A 271 -7.42 40.26 -0.28
C SER A 271 -5.89 40.20 -0.48
N PRO A 272 -5.31 40.84 -1.52
CA PRO A 272 -3.87 40.81 -1.72
C PRO A 272 -3.21 41.84 -0.80
N ALA A 273 -2.49 41.38 0.21
CA ALA A 273 -1.53 42.23 0.92
C ALA A 273 -0.14 42.02 0.33
N ARG A 274 0.42 43.11 -0.19
CA ARG A 274 1.77 43.26 -0.73
C ARG A 274 2.82 42.80 0.28
N ALA A 275 3.86 42.13 -0.21
CA ALA A 275 5.20 42.19 0.36
C ALA A 275 6.21 42.16 -0.80
N GLU A 276 6.91 43.28 -0.97
CA GLU A 276 8.08 43.43 -1.84
C GLU A 276 9.33 42.83 -1.19
N PRO A 277 10.40 42.58 -1.98
CA PRO A 277 11.47 41.65 -1.64
C PRO A 277 12.65 42.37 -0.96
N ASP A 278 13.47 41.62 -0.22
CA ASP A 278 14.86 42.03 -0.03
C ASP A 278 15.82 40.84 0.11
N ALA A 279 16.98 41.01 -0.52
CA ALA A 279 17.99 40.00 -0.78
C ALA A 279 19.08 39.95 0.31
N LYS A 280 19.70 38.78 0.48
CA LYS A 280 21.16 38.59 0.25
C LYS A 280 21.62 37.15 0.52
N VAL A 281 22.30 36.63 -0.49
CA VAL A 281 23.14 35.43 -0.52
C VAL A 281 24.46 35.70 0.21
N ARG A 282 24.99 34.71 0.94
CA ARG A 282 26.44 34.50 1.10
C ARG A 282 26.77 33.00 1.04
N PHE A 283 27.65 32.67 0.10
CA PHE A 283 28.42 31.44 -0.01
C PHE A 283 29.57 31.42 1.01
N GLY A 284 30.00 30.24 1.42
CA GLY A 284 31.23 30.00 2.18
C GLY A 284 31.42 28.50 2.40
N ASP A 285 32.44 27.97 1.71
CA ASP A 285 32.90 26.58 1.71
C ASP A 285 33.44 26.11 3.07
N ASP A 286 33.36 24.79 3.33
CA ASP A 286 34.50 23.97 3.77
C ASP A 286 34.05 22.54 4.17
N LEU A 287 34.56 21.55 3.44
CA LEU A 287 34.62 20.13 3.83
C LEU A 287 35.73 19.94 4.88
N PRO A 288 35.62 18.90 5.73
CA PRO A 288 36.64 17.85 5.60
C PRO A 288 36.09 16.42 5.70
N GLU A 289 36.89 15.51 5.13
CA GLU A 289 36.70 14.07 5.01
C GLU A 289 36.89 13.26 6.30
N ALA A 290 36.10 12.17 6.37
CA ALA A 290 36.38 10.82 6.86
C ALA A 290 36.90 10.57 8.31
N LYS A 291 36.14 9.72 9.02
CA LYS A 291 36.67 8.49 9.66
C LYS A 291 35.56 7.44 9.83
N ALA A 292 35.87 6.22 9.41
CA ALA A 292 35.09 5.02 9.66
C ALA A 292 35.40 4.50 11.08
N GLU A 293 34.39 4.02 11.80
CA GLU A 293 34.57 2.91 12.76
C GLU A 293 33.24 2.21 13.08
N SER A 294 33.38 0.90 13.23
CA SER A 294 32.41 -0.16 13.40
C SER A 294 31.77 -0.24 14.80
N GLY A 295 30.52 -0.72 14.89
CA GLY A 295 29.94 -1.13 16.18
C GLY A 295 28.50 -1.63 16.10
N CYS A 296 28.33 -2.95 15.96
CA CYS A 296 27.07 -3.67 16.15
C CYS A 296 26.59 -3.57 17.62
N ARG A 297 25.29 -3.34 17.87
CA ARG A 297 24.44 -4.02 18.88
C ARG A 297 23.01 -3.45 18.93
N GLN A 298 22.05 -4.33 18.65
CA GLN A 298 20.73 -4.48 19.28
C GLN A 298 20.02 -3.22 19.81
N CYS A 299 18.98 -2.75 19.09
CA CYS A 299 17.92 -1.95 19.73
C CYS A 299 16.88 -2.87 20.36
N ALA A 300 17.08 -3.10 21.67
CA ALA A 300 16.11 -3.67 22.58
C ALA A 300 14.85 -2.79 22.68
N ALA A 301 13.70 -3.46 22.75
CA ALA A 301 12.44 -2.88 23.19
C ALA A 301 12.56 -2.43 24.65
N LEU A 302 12.02 -1.25 24.98
CA LEU A 302 11.62 -0.93 26.36
C LEU A 302 10.27 -0.19 26.39
N PRO A 303 9.49 -0.38 27.49
CA PRO A 303 8.06 -0.11 27.56
C PRO A 303 7.77 1.22 28.28
N LEU A 304 6.57 1.79 28.08
CA LEU A 304 6.07 2.83 28.98
C LEU A 304 4.71 2.46 29.57
N SER A 305 4.67 2.67 30.88
CA SER A 305 3.77 2.15 31.89
C SER A 305 2.45 2.92 31.96
N ALA A 306 1.39 2.20 32.32
CA ALA A 306 0.08 2.73 32.66
C ALA A 306 0.11 3.45 34.02
N ARG A 307 -0.56 4.60 34.11
CA ARG A 307 -1.10 5.12 35.37
C ARG A 307 -2.57 5.49 35.17
N LYS A 308 -3.45 4.75 35.84
CA LYS A 308 -4.85 5.13 36.10
C LYS A 308 -4.86 6.14 37.23
N LEU A 309 -5.53 7.28 37.00
CA LEU A 309 -6.08 8.15 38.04
C LEU A 309 -7.36 8.77 37.46
N VAL A 310 -8.49 8.45 38.09
CA VAL A 310 -9.82 9.06 37.94
C VAL A 310 -10.34 9.06 39.39
N PRO A 311 -10.98 10.13 39.93
CA PRO A 311 -12.19 10.66 39.29
C PRO A 311 -12.55 12.15 39.43
N GLN A 312 -13.57 12.50 38.62
CA GLN A 312 -14.50 13.64 38.68
C GLN A 312 -14.11 14.97 38.04
N CYS A 313 -14.52 15.17 36.78
CA CYS A 313 -15.60 16.12 36.40
C CYS A 313 -15.83 16.06 34.88
N THR A 314 -17.10 16.07 34.48
CA THR A 314 -17.67 16.04 33.12
C THR A 314 -16.89 16.78 32.02
N GLN A 315 -16.47 16.07 30.96
CA GLN A 315 -16.09 16.64 29.65
C GLN A 315 -16.46 15.70 28.46
N PRO A 316 -16.85 16.25 27.29
CA PRO A 316 -17.25 15.50 26.10
C PRO A 316 -16.03 15.16 25.23
N GLY A 317 -15.95 13.91 24.75
CA GLY A 317 -14.88 13.49 23.83
C GLY A 317 -14.46 12.04 24.04
N LEU A 318 -15.35 11.09 23.78
CA LEU A 318 -14.94 9.69 23.62
C LEU A 318 -14.38 9.51 22.20
N GLU A 319 -13.06 9.38 22.09
CA GLU A 319 -12.37 9.01 20.85
C GLU A 319 -12.45 7.48 20.68
N TYR A 320 -13.10 7.02 19.60
CA TYR A 320 -13.17 5.60 19.26
C TYR A 320 -12.17 5.28 18.15
N GLY A 321 -11.18 4.44 18.46
CA GLY A 321 -10.34 3.81 17.45
C GLY A 321 -11.11 2.71 16.73
N HIS A 322 -11.39 2.90 15.43
CA HIS A 322 -12.12 1.90 14.64
C HIS A 322 -11.15 0.94 13.95
N TYR A 323 -11.26 -0.35 14.27
CA TYR A 323 -10.65 -1.43 13.50
C TYR A 323 -11.56 -1.73 12.30
N VAL A 324 -11.14 -1.34 11.10
CA VAL A 324 -11.87 -1.66 9.86
C VAL A 324 -11.37 -3.01 9.34
N HIS A 325 -12.29 -3.97 9.21
CA HIS A 325 -12.02 -5.33 8.74
C HIS A 325 -12.11 -5.42 7.20
N PRO A 326 -11.39 -6.37 6.57
CA PRO A 326 -11.56 -6.65 5.14
C PRO A 326 -13.00 -7.03 4.82
N ASP A 327 -13.53 -6.49 3.73
CA ASP A 327 -14.70 -7.09 3.08
C ASP A 327 -14.23 -8.34 2.32
N ALA A 328 -14.85 -9.48 2.59
CA ALA A 328 -14.31 -10.81 2.32
C ALA A 328 -14.41 -11.25 0.84
N THR A 329 -14.95 -10.42 -0.04
CA THR A 329 -15.34 -10.81 -1.41
C THR A 329 -14.60 -10.08 -2.53
N ARG A 330 -13.82 -9.04 -2.20
CA ARG A 330 -13.14 -8.17 -3.18
C ARG A 330 -11.74 -8.64 -3.55
N PHE A 331 -11.45 -8.69 -4.86
CA PHE A 331 -10.13 -9.02 -5.39
C PHE A 331 -9.27 -7.76 -5.58
N PHE A 332 -8.15 -7.66 -4.86
CA PHE A 332 -7.22 -6.54 -5.01
C PHE A 332 -6.06 -6.87 -5.96
N VAL A 333 -5.96 -6.16 -7.08
CA VAL A 333 -4.81 -6.17 -7.99
C VAL A 333 -3.89 -5.01 -7.62
N LEU A 334 -2.58 -5.25 -7.52
CA LEU A 334 -1.64 -4.24 -7.03
C LEU A 334 -0.65 -3.84 -8.13
N GLY A 335 -0.44 -2.54 -8.33
CA GLY A 335 0.65 -1.99 -9.14
C GLY A 335 1.76 -1.43 -8.26
N GLY A 336 2.99 -1.93 -8.41
CA GLY A 336 4.18 -1.49 -7.69
C GLY A 336 5.09 -0.58 -8.52
N ARG A 337 5.94 0.23 -7.86
CA ARG A 337 6.86 1.19 -8.51
C ARG A 337 8.10 0.54 -9.16
N ASP A 338 8.31 -0.76 -8.96
CA ASP A 338 9.64 -1.36 -9.02
C ASP A 338 9.95 -2.09 -10.34
N GLY A 339 9.57 -1.57 -11.51
CA GLY A 339 9.94 -2.11 -12.85
C GLY A 339 9.58 -3.58 -13.15
N LEU A 340 9.07 -4.28 -12.16
CA LEU A 340 8.42 -5.57 -12.14
C LEU A 340 6.95 -5.23 -11.98
N VAL A 341 6.22 -5.24 -13.09
CA VAL A 341 4.77 -4.99 -13.09
C VAL A 341 4.06 -6.30 -12.96
#